data_AF-A2FN79-F1
#
_entry.id   AF-A2FN79-F1
#
_cell.length_a   1.000
_cell.length_b   1.000
_cell.length_c   1.000
_cell.angle_alpha   90.00
_cell.angle_beta   90.00
_cell.angle_gamma   90.00
#
_symmetry.space_group_name_H-M   'P 1'
#
loop_
_entity.id
_entity.type
_entity.pdbx_description
1 polymer ?
#
loop_
_entity_poly.entity_id
_entity_poly.type
_entity_poly.pdbx_seq_one_letter_code
_entity_poly.pdbx_strand_id
1 'polypeptide(L)'
;MSDQDIHPSKYSELRSIYKYHIDSYIALYRLKTENKEDLNSIYKMIKTELIDSKKYPPKNIIRDILKIIPYKNGYTKSYLYLAKLISNEYHVKEVNNVEFISNFLFYKE
;
A
#
# COMPACT_ATOMS: atom_id res chain seq x y z
N MET A 1 -8.68 -26.82 -34.75
CA MET A 1 -8.65 -25.82 -33.67
C MET A 1 -7.19 -25.49 -33.49
N SER A 2 -6.76 -24.29 -33.90
CA SER A 2 -5.37 -23.88 -33.75
C SER A 2 -5.20 -23.43 -32.31
N ASP A 3 -4.48 -24.21 -31.52
CA ASP A 3 -3.90 -23.74 -30.26
C ASP A 3 -2.95 -22.60 -30.62
N GLN A 4 -3.45 -21.38 -30.56
CA GLN A 4 -2.60 -20.20 -30.59
C GLN A 4 -1.91 -20.18 -29.24
N ASP A 5 -0.64 -20.61 -29.22
CA ASP A 5 0.29 -20.26 -28.16
C ASP A 5 0.27 -18.74 -28.02
N ILE A 6 -0.49 -18.25 -27.02
CA ILE A 6 -0.52 -16.83 -26.68
C ILE A 6 0.82 -16.55 -26.03
N HIS A 7 1.82 -16.26 -26.86
CA HIS A 7 3.10 -15.77 -26.39
C HIS A 7 2.79 -14.55 -25.52
N PRO A 8 3.05 -14.59 -24.21
CA PRO A 8 2.70 -13.47 -23.37
C PRO A 8 3.42 -12.26 -23.93
N SER A 9 2.67 -11.20 -24.22
CA SER A 9 3.28 -9.95 -24.62
C SER A 9 4.30 -9.54 -23.54
N LYS A 10 5.37 -8.82 -23.90
CA LYS A 10 6.34 -8.28 -22.91
C LYS A 10 5.65 -7.57 -21.73
N TYR A 11 4.48 -6.99 -21.97
CA TYR A 11 3.62 -6.42 -20.94
C TYR A 11 3.08 -7.47 -19.95
N SER A 12 2.56 -8.60 -20.44
CA SER A 12 2.05 -9.69 -19.60
C SER A 12 3.13 -10.30 -18.72
N GLU A 13 4.34 -10.47 -19.25
CA GLU A 13 5.51 -10.94 -18.50
C GLU A 13 5.87 -9.95 -17.38
N LEU A 14 6.04 -8.67 -17.73
CA LEU A 14 6.37 -7.62 -16.76
C LEU A 14 5.29 -7.49 -15.67
N ARG A 15 4.01 -7.49 -16.06
CA ARG A 15 2.88 -7.43 -15.12
C ARG A 15 2.88 -8.62 -14.16
N SER A 16 3.30 -9.79 -14.62
CA SER A 16 3.36 -11.00 -13.79
C SER A 16 4.49 -10.91 -12.75
N ILE A 17 5.66 -10.37 -13.13
CA ILE A 17 6.79 -10.13 -12.22
C ILE A 17 6.41 -9.15 -11.10
N TYR A 18 5.65 -8.10 -11.42
CA TYR A 18 5.21 -7.08 -10.47
C TYR A 18 3.80 -7.31 -9.92
N LYS A 19 3.19 -8.48 -10.16
CA LYS A 19 1.79 -8.77 -9.84
C LYS A 19 1.43 -8.40 -8.41
N TYR A 20 2.22 -8.89 -7.45
CA TYR A 20 1.97 -8.66 -6.03
C TYR A 20 2.09 -7.18 -5.62
N HIS A 21 2.99 -6.42 -6.26
CA HIS A 21 3.08 -4.98 -6.05
C HIS A 21 1.83 -4.26 -6.57
N ILE A 22 1.42 -4.61 -7.79
CA ILE A 22 0.22 -4.05 -8.43
C ILE A 22 -1.03 -4.37 -7.60
N ASP A 23 -1.21 -5.63 -7.22
CA ASP A 23 -2.37 -6.09 -6.46
C ASP A 23 -2.43 -5.45 -5.07
N SER A 24 -1.27 -5.27 -4.41
CA SER A 24 -1.18 -4.56 -3.13
C SER A 24 -1.65 -3.11 -3.21
N TYR A 25 -1.19 -2.36 -4.22
CA TYR A 25 -1.63 -0.97 -4.41
C TYR A 25 -3.07 -0.88 -4.90
N ILE A 26 -3.54 -1.82 -5.72
CA ILE A 26 -4.96 -1.90 -6.11
C ILE A 26 -5.84 -2.06 -4.86
N ALA A 27 -5.47 -2.95 -3.93
CA ALA A 27 -6.21 -3.13 -2.69
C ALA A 27 -6.19 -1.87 -1.82
N LEU A 28 -5.03 -1.23 -1.68
CA LEU A 28 -4.87 0.01 -0.91
C LEU A 28 -5.75 1.14 -1.48
N TYR A 29 -5.76 1.36 -2.79
CA TYR A 29 -6.58 2.41 -3.43
C TYR A 29 -8.08 2.09 -3.47
N ARG A 30 -8.46 0.81 -3.40
CA ARG A 30 -9.85 0.34 -3.33
C ARG A 30 -10.38 0.21 -1.92
N LEU A 31 -9.58 0.51 -0.90
CA LEU A 31 -9.96 0.48 0.50
C LEU A 31 -11.25 1.30 0.73
N LYS A 32 -12.27 0.62 1.25
CA LYS A 32 -13.60 1.19 1.55
C LYS A 32 -14.17 0.70 2.88
N THR A 33 -13.28 0.35 3.81
CA THR A 33 -13.63 -0.28 5.09
C THR A 33 -12.85 0.37 6.22
N GLU A 34 -13.49 0.44 7.39
CA GLU A 34 -12.89 0.80 8.67
C GLU A 34 -12.76 -0.43 9.60
N ASN A 35 -13.18 -1.62 9.13
CA ASN A 35 -13.05 -2.85 9.91
C ASN A 35 -11.57 -3.20 10.09
N LYS A 36 -11.13 -3.34 11.34
CA LYS A 36 -9.76 -3.67 11.71
C LYS A 36 -9.27 -5.00 11.13
N GLU A 37 -10.13 -6.00 10.97
CA GLU A 37 -9.79 -7.31 10.42
C GLU A 37 -9.42 -7.20 8.93
N ASP A 38 -10.22 -6.44 8.16
CA ASP A 38 -9.93 -6.14 6.76
C ASP A 38 -8.63 -5.34 6.64
N LEU A 39 -8.44 -4.32 7.49
CA LEU A 39 -7.22 -3.52 7.51
C LEU A 39 -5.98 -4.35 7.86
N ASN A 40 -6.10 -5.26 8.83
CA ASN A 40 -5.01 -6.17 9.17
C ASN A 40 -4.69 -7.14 8.03
N SER A 41 -5.67 -7.52 7.21
CA SER A 41 -5.44 -8.35 6.02
C SER A 41 -4.67 -7.60 4.95
N ILE A 42 -5.03 -6.33 4.70
CA ILE A 42 -4.27 -5.44 3.79
C ILE A 42 -2.86 -5.19 4.32
N TYR A 43 -2.73 -4.95 5.62
CA TYR A 43 -1.43 -4.77 6.28
C TYR A 43 -0.53 -5.99 6.08
N LYS A 44 -1.04 -7.21 6.31
CA LYS A 44 -0.29 -8.45 6.10
C LYS A 44 0.20 -8.57 4.67
N MET A 45 -0.66 -8.27 3.69
CA MET A 45 -0.28 -8.32 2.27
C MET A 45 0.83 -7.29 1.93
N ILE A 46 0.71 -6.05 2.42
CA ILE A 46 1.76 -5.03 2.26
C ILE A 46 3.07 -5.50 2.89
N LYS A 47 3.01 -6.05 4.09
CA LYS A 47 4.18 -6.56 4.81
C LYS A 47 4.87 -7.68 4.03
N THR A 48 4.16 -8.75 3.68
CA THR A 48 4.76 -9.92 3.02
C THR A 48 5.24 -9.58 1.61
N GLU A 49 4.42 -8.90 0.83
CA GLU A 49 4.66 -8.72 -0.60
C GLU A 49 5.61 -7.56 -0.92
N LEU A 50 5.68 -6.54 -0.07
CA LEU A 50 6.47 -5.32 -0.34
C LEU A 50 7.67 -5.19 0.59
N ILE A 51 7.48 -5.36 1.90
CA ILE A 51 8.51 -5.11 2.91
C ILE A 51 9.43 -6.32 3.07
N ASP A 52 8.87 -7.48 3.39
CA ASP A 52 9.62 -8.71 3.66
C ASP A 52 10.32 -9.23 2.39
N SER A 53 9.70 -8.99 1.23
CA SER A 53 10.30 -9.26 -0.08
C SER A 53 11.47 -8.30 -0.44
N LYS A 54 11.77 -7.31 0.42
CA LYS A 54 12.79 -6.26 0.24
C LYS A 54 12.61 -5.42 -1.03
N LYS A 55 11.42 -5.46 -1.65
CA LYS A 55 11.11 -4.71 -2.87
C LYS A 55 10.86 -3.24 -2.59
N TYR A 56 10.29 -2.91 -1.43
CA TYR A 56 9.87 -1.54 -1.15
C TYR A 56 10.02 -1.15 0.34
N PRO A 57 10.80 -0.11 0.67
CA PRO A 57 11.06 0.27 2.05
C PRO A 57 9.81 0.73 2.81
N PRO A 58 9.68 0.41 4.12
CA PRO A 58 8.55 0.82 4.95
C PRO A 58 8.26 2.33 4.91
N LYS A 59 9.31 3.17 4.93
CA LYS A 59 9.19 4.63 4.84
C LYS A 59 8.47 5.09 3.56
N ASN A 60 8.74 4.43 2.44
CA ASN A 60 8.10 4.78 1.17
C ASN A 60 6.64 4.35 1.15
N ILE A 61 6.31 3.20 1.74
CA ILE A 61 4.92 2.73 1.88
C ILE A 61 4.11 3.69 2.73
N ILE A 62 4.63 4.10 3.89
CA ILE A 62 3.94 5.05 4.76
C ILE A 62 3.68 6.36 4.00
N ARG A 63 4.70 6.88 3.31
CA ARG A 63 4.55 8.09 2.47
C ARG A 63 3.44 7.92 1.44
N ASP A 64 3.39 6.78 0.76
CA ASP A 64 2.40 6.55 -0.30
C ASP A 64 0.99 6.42 0.28
N ILE A 65 0.83 5.74 1.42
CA ILE A 65 -0.44 5.69 2.16
C ILE A 65 -0.91 7.11 2.55
N LEU A 66 -0.02 7.93 3.10
CA LEU A 66 -0.35 9.30 3.53
C LEU A 66 -0.71 10.21 2.34
N LYS A 67 -0.14 9.97 1.16
CA LYS A 67 -0.49 10.69 -0.08
C LYS A 67 -1.88 10.33 -0.63
N ILE A 68 -2.48 9.21 -0.20
CA ILE A 68 -3.83 8.82 -0.63
C ILE A 68 -4.92 9.61 0.11
N ILE A 69 -4.67 9.98 1.37
CA ILE A 69 -5.64 10.64 2.27
C ILE A 69 -6.35 11.85 1.64
N PRO A 70 -5.66 12.80 0.98
CA PRO A 70 -6.31 13.97 0.38
C PRO A 70 -7.36 13.61 -0.69
N TYR A 71 -7.23 12.45 -1.32
CA TYR A 71 -8.09 12.00 -2.44
C TYR A 71 -9.14 10.96 -2.02
N LYS A 72 -8.99 10.36 -0.84
CA LYS A 72 -9.86 9.28 -0.32
C LYS A 72 -10.27 9.57 1.14
N ASN A 73 -10.67 10.81 1.40
CA ASN A 73 -10.94 11.35 2.73
C ASN A 73 -11.97 10.56 3.56
N GLY A 74 -12.93 9.88 2.92
CA GLY A 74 -13.96 9.05 3.58
C GLY A 74 -13.41 7.89 4.41
N TYR A 75 -12.14 7.49 4.21
CA TYR A 75 -11.50 6.41 4.95
C TYR A 75 -10.16 6.84 5.57
N THR A 76 -10.02 8.13 5.90
CA THR A 76 -8.77 8.70 6.43
C THR A 76 -8.23 7.91 7.64
N LYS A 77 -9.11 7.56 8.59
CA LYS A 77 -8.74 6.78 9.78
C LYS A 77 -8.10 5.44 9.43
N SER A 78 -8.64 4.76 8.42
CA SER A 78 -8.10 3.48 7.95
C SER A 78 -6.69 3.62 7.38
N TYR A 79 -6.44 4.66 6.59
CA TYR A 79 -5.10 4.94 6.07
C TYR A 79 -4.11 5.33 7.17
N LEU A 80 -4.52 6.17 8.13
CA LEU A 80 -3.71 6.53 9.28
C LEU A 80 -3.37 5.31 10.15
N TYR A 81 -4.35 4.43 10.37
CA TYR A 81 -4.15 3.16 11.08
C TYR A 81 -3.10 2.28 10.41
N LEU A 82 -3.21 2.07 9.09
CA LEU A 82 -2.22 1.30 8.32
C LEU A 82 -0.82 1.93 8.40
N ALA A 83 -0.71 3.25 8.24
CA ALA A 83 0.54 3.98 8.36
C ALA A 83 1.16 3.82 9.77
N LYS A 84 0.33 3.86 10.83
CA LYS A 84 0.76 3.74 12.22
C LYS A 84 1.24 2.33 12.55
N LEU A 85 0.57 1.30 12.04
CA LEU A 85 1.02 -0.09 12.17
C LEU A 85 2.42 -0.29 11.58
N ILE A 86 2.64 0.16 10.34
CA ILE A 86 3.94 0.03 9.65
C ILE A 86 5.00 0.87 10.39
N SER A 87 4.66 2.09 10.79
CA SER A 87 5.58 2.97 11.53
C SER A 87 6.05 2.34 12.84
N ASN A 88 5.12 1.78 13.62
CA ASN A 88 5.41 1.15 14.90
C ASN A 88 6.26 -0.11 14.74
N GLU A 89 5.90 -0.99 13.80
CA GLU A 89 6.58 -2.27 13.62
C GLU A 89 7.99 -2.12 13.05
N TYR A 90 8.20 -1.16 12.14
CA TYR A 90 9.50 -0.93 11.49
C TYR A 90 10.26 0.28 12.04
N HIS A 91 9.79 0.86 13.15
CA HIS A 91 10.40 1.98 13.86
C HIS A 91 10.72 3.20 12.95
N VAL A 92 9.82 3.52 12.02
CA VAL A 92 10.01 4.65 11.09
C VAL A 92 9.68 5.97 11.81
N LYS A 93 10.71 6.74 12.17
CA LYS A 93 10.55 7.97 12.97
C LYS A 93 10.01 9.17 12.17
N GLU A 94 10.37 9.27 10.89
CA GLU A 94 10.06 10.44 10.07
C GLU A 94 9.81 10.08 8.61
N VAL A 95 8.78 10.70 8.04
CA VAL A 95 8.37 10.54 6.64
C VAL A 95 8.31 11.92 6.00
N ASN A 96 9.15 12.12 4.97
CA ASN A 96 9.27 13.40 4.26
C ASN A 96 8.43 13.38 2.97
N ASN A 97 8.15 14.56 2.43
CA ASN A 97 7.43 14.74 1.15
C ASN A 97 6.00 14.17 1.18
N VAL A 98 5.28 14.45 2.26
CA VAL A 98 3.85 14.17 2.43
C VAL A 98 3.08 15.47 2.52
N GLU A 99 1.81 15.45 2.10
CA GLU A 99 0.92 16.61 2.23
C GLU A 99 0.82 17.03 3.70
N PHE A 100 0.81 18.35 3.94
CA PHE A 100 0.83 18.92 5.29
C PHE A 100 -0.35 18.40 6.13
N ILE A 101 -1.54 18.29 5.52
CA ILE A 101 -2.75 17.79 6.18
C ILE A 101 -2.56 16.33 6.62
N SER A 102 -2.06 15.47 5.75
CA SER A 102 -1.82 14.06 6.07
C SER A 102 -0.79 13.90 7.18
N ASN A 103 0.28 14.70 7.14
CA ASN A 103 1.33 14.68 8.17
C ASN A 103 0.79 15.13 9.53
N PHE A 104 0.04 16.23 9.52
CA PHE A 104 -0.59 16.78 10.72
C PHE A 104 -1.56 15.80 11.37
N LEU A 105 -2.41 15.13 10.57
CA LEU A 105 -3.34 14.13 11.07
C LEU A 105 -2.61 12.91 11.65
N PHE A 106 -1.55 12.44 10.99
CA PHE A 106 -0.77 11.29 11.45
C PHE A 106 -0.12 11.49 12.82
N TYR A 107 0.44 12.66 13.10
CA TYR A 107 1.05 12.96 14.40
C TYR A 107 0.04 13.34 15.50
N LYS A 108 -1.24 13.58 15.15
CA LYS A 108 -2.32 13.85 16.11
C LYS A 108 -3.08 12.61 16.57
N GLU A 109 -3.03 11.53 15.80
CA GLU A 109 -3.71 10.25 16.02
C GLU A 109 -2.97 9.35 17.03
#